data_AF-A0AA49J9C5-F1
#
_entry.id   AF-A0AA49J9C5-F1
#
_cell.length_a   1.000
_cell.length_b   1.000
_cell.length_c   1.000
_cell.angle_alpha   90.00
_cell.angle_beta   90.00
_cell.angle_gamma   90.00
#
_symmetry.space_group_name_H-M   'P 1'
#
loop_
_entity.id
_entity.type
_entity.pdbx_description
1 polymer ?
#
loop_
_entity_poly.entity_id
_entity_poly.type
_entity_poly.pdbx_seq_one_letter_code
_entity_poly.pdbx_strand_id
1 'polypeptide(L)' 'MKRFEQVRDLIMGLEGDFEKFYDKENQAAGTRVRKGMQELKNLAQEIRIEVQDIKNKA' A
#
# COMPACT_ATOMS: atom_id res chain seq x y z
N MET A 1 0.67 -14.72 7.66
CA MET A 1 1.83 -13.82 7.53
C MET A 1 2.01 -13.24 6.14
N LYS A 2 1.86 -14.02 5.05
CA LYS A 2 2.01 -13.55 3.67
C LYS A 2 1.28 -12.23 3.33
N ARG A 3 0.01 -12.06 3.71
CA ARG A 3 -0.75 -10.80 3.46
C ARG A 3 -0.16 -9.59 4.19
N PHE A 4 0.33 -9.79 5.42
CA PHE A 4 0.96 -8.75 6.20
C PHE A 4 2.29 -8.31 5.58
N GLU A 5 3.11 -9.26 5.14
CA GLU A 5 4.38 -9.00 4.45
C GLU A 5 4.14 -8.19 3.17
N GLN A 6 3.13 -8.55 2.35
CA GLN A 6 2.79 -7.79 1.15
C GLN A 6 2.46 -6.31 1.43
N VAL A 7 1.66 -6.05 2.47
CA VAL A 7 1.31 -4.68 2.87
C VAL A 7 2.54 -3.92 3.36
N ARG A 8 3.35 -4.56 4.22
CA ARG A 8 4.59 -3.97 4.75
C ARG A 8 5.55 -3.62 3.62
N ASP A 9 5.81 -4.56 2.72
CA ASP A 9 6.82 -4.40 1.66
C ASP A 9 6.40 -3.30 0.68
N LEU A 10 5.11 -3.15 0.39
CA LEU A 10 4.59 -2.05 -0.42
C LEU A 10 4.81 -0.68 0.24
N ILE A 11 4.56 -0.57 1.55
CA ILE A 11 4.75 0.68 2.29
C ILE A 11 6.25 1.03 2.37
N MET A 12 7.08 0.05 2.74
CA MET A 12 8.54 0.25 2.83
C MET A 12 9.14 0.65 1.49
N GLY A 13 8.64 0.09 0.38
CA GLY A 13 9.07 0.47 -0.96
C GLY A 13 8.79 1.93 -1.34
N LEU A 14 7.86 2.60 -0.66
CA LEU A 14 7.49 4.00 -0.94
C LEU A 14 8.27 5.01 -0.09
N GLU A 15 8.97 4.59 0.96
CA GLU A 15 9.63 5.48 1.94
C GLU A 15 10.50 6.55 1.28
N GLY A 16 11.37 6.16 0.35
CA GLY A 16 12.24 7.10 -0.36
C GLY A 16 11.49 8.07 -1.29
N ASP A 17 10.33 7.69 -1.80
CA ASP A 17 9.48 8.59 -2.60
C ASP A 17 8.66 9.53 -1.70
N PHE A 18 8.29 9.10 -0.48
CA PHE A 18 7.72 9.97 0.54
C PHE A 18 8.71 11.08 0.91
N GLU A 19 9.94 10.74 1.30
CA GLU A 19 10.98 11.74 1.63
C GLU A 19 11.20 12.72 0.47
N LYS A 20 11.38 12.21 -0.75
CA LYS A 20 11.59 13.06 -1.94
C LYS A 20 10.41 13.98 -2.23
N PHE A 21 9.18 13.54 -2.00
CA PHE A 21 8.01 14.36 -2.27
C PHE A 21 7.78 15.42 -1.18
N TYR A 22 7.80 15.02 0.10
CA TYR A 22 7.46 15.91 1.22
C TYR A 22 8.61 16.87 1.59
N ASP A 23 9.86 16.41 1.54
CA ASP A 23 11.00 17.22 1.99
C ASP A 23 11.68 17.96 0.83
N LYS A 24 11.59 17.40 -0.39
CA LYS A 24 12.31 17.89 -1.59
C LYS A 24 11.36 18.35 -2.71
N GLU A 25 10.05 18.42 -2.44
CA GLU A 25 8.99 18.87 -3.36
C GLU A 25 9.00 18.19 -4.75
N ASN A 26 9.53 16.96 -4.84
CA ASN A 26 9.71 16.25 -6.10
C ASN A 26 8.37 15.72 -6.66
N GLN A 27 7.86 16.36 -7.72
CA GLN A 27 6.56 16.04 -8.33
C GLN A 27 6.49 14.63 -8.94
N ALA A 28 7.61 14.10 -9.47
CA ALA A 28 7.64 12.74 -9.99
C ALA A 28 7.55 11.70 -8.86
N ALA A 29 8.17 11.97 -7.71
CA ALA A 29 8.01 11.16 -6.51
C ALA A 29 6.57 11.22 -5.99
N GLY A 30 5.93 12.39 -5.99
CA GLY A 30 4.51 12.53 -5.66
C GLY A 30 3.59 11.68 -6.55
N THR A 31 3.89 11.59 -7.84
CA THR A 31 3.16 10.70 -8.76
C THR A 31 3.32 9.22 -8.38
N ARG A 32 4.52 8.80 -7.97
CA ARG A 32 4.79 7.42 -7.52
C ARG A 32 4.12 7.12 -6.18
N VAL A 33 4.22 8.02 -5.19
CA VAL A 33 3.50 7.91 -3.91
C VAL A 33 2.01 7.74 -4.16
N ARG A 34 1.39 8.60 -4.98
CA ARG A 34 -0.05 8.51 -5.28
C ARG A 34 -0.44 7.15 -5.88
N LYS A 35 0.36 6.64 -6.83
CA LYS A 35 0.12 5.32 -7.44
C LYS A 35 0.28 4.19 -6.41
N GLY A 36 1.36 4.19 -5.63
CA GLY A 36 1.59 3.20 -4.58
C GLY A 36 0.49 3.20 -3.51
N MET A 37 -0.01 4.37 -3.13
CA MET A 37 -1.15 4.47 -2.21
C MET A 37 -2.45 3.93 -2.81
N GLN A 38 -2.65 4.08 -4.13
CA GLN A 38 -3.79 3.47 -4.82
C GLN A 38 -3.68 1.93 -4.84
N GLU A 39 -2.47 1.39 -5.03
CA GLU A 39 -2.22 -0.05 -4.94
C GLU A 39 -2.44 -0.57 -3.52
N LEU A 40 -2.00 0.17 -2.49
CA LEU A 40 -2.20 -0.18 -1.09
C LEU A 40 -3.70 -0.23 -0.74
N LYS A 41 -4.48 0.75 -1.22
CA LYS A 41 -5.94 0.76 -1.04
C LYS A 41 -6.57 -0.51 -1.62
N ASN A 42 -6.17 -0.91 -2.83
CA ASN A 42 -6.71 -2.09 -3.48
C ASN A 42 -6.33 -3.37 -2.72
N LEU A 43 -5.05 -3.52 -2.35
CA LEU A 43 -4.57 -4.66 -1.56
C LEU A 43 -5.30 -4.77 -0.21
N ALA A 44 -5.48 -3.65 0.48
CA ALA A 44 -6.22 -3.63 1.75
C ALA A 44 -7.68 -4.07 1.57
N GLN A 45 -8.33 -3.64 0.49
CA GLN A 45 -9.70 -4.06 0.18
C GLN A 45 -9.79 -5.56 -0.12
N GLU A 46 -8.86 -6.10 -0.89
CA GLU A 46 -8.79 -7.55 -1.18
C GLU A 46 -8.64 -8.36 0.10
N ILE A 47 -7.71 -7.97 0.98
CA ILE A 47 -7.49 -8.65 2.27
C ILE A 47 -8.76 -8.58 3.13
N ARG A 48 -9.44 -7.44 3.18
CA ARG A 48 -10.69 -7.29 3.92
C ARG A 48 -11.78 -8.24 3.41
N ILE A 49 -11.96 -8.32 2.09
CA ILE A 49 -12.93 -9.23 1.47
C ILE A 49 -12.58 -10.67 1.79
N GLU A 50 -11.32 -11.08 1.63
CA GLU A 50 -10.86 -12.43 1.94
C GLU A 50 -11.16 -12.83 3.39
N VAL A 51 -10.86 -11.94 4.35
CA VAL A 51 -11.16 -12.18 5.77
C VAL A 51 -12.67 -12.32 6.00
N GLN A 52 -13.48 -11.47 5.37
CA GLN A 52 -14.93 -11.53 5.50
C GLN A 52 -15.49 -12.84 4.92
N ASP A 53 -14.98 -13.28 3.77
CA ASP A 53 -15.40 -14.52 3.12
C ASP A 53 -15.02 -15.75 3.96
N ILE A 54 -13.83 -15.76 4.57
CA ILE A 54 -13.41 -16.81 5.49
C ILE A 54 -14.36 -16.87 6.70
N LYS A 55 -14.68 -15.71 7.29
CA LYS A 55 -15.61 -15.63 8.43
C LYS A 55 -17.01 -16.11 8.06
N ASN A 56 -17.49 -15.82 6.85
CA ASN A 56 -18.83 -16.21 6.41
C ASN A 56 -18.93 -17.69 5.99
N LYS A 57 -17.81 -18.35 5.72
CA LYS A 57 -17.73 -19.79 5.38
C LYS A 57 -17.46 -20.70 6.58
N ALA A 58 -17.12 -20.11 7.72
CA ALA A 58 -16.99 -20.79 9.01
C ALA A 58 -18.34 -20.84 9.72
#